data_AF-A0A078HSR8-F1
#
_entry.id   AF-A0A078HSR8-F1
#
_cell.length_a   1.000
_cell.length_b   1.000
_cell.length_c   1.000
_cell.angle_alpha   90.00
_cell.angle_beta   90.00
_cell.angle_gamma   90.00
#
_symmetry.space_group_name_H-M   'P 1'
#
loop_
_entity.id
_entity.type
_entity.pdbx_description
1 polymer ?
#
loop_
_entity_poly.entity_id
_entity_poly.type
_entity_poly.pdbx_seq_one_letter_code
_entity_poly.pdbx_strand_id
1 'polypeptide(L)'
;MTVIDILTRVDTICKKYDKYDVDKQRESNISGDDAFARLYGAFETQIETALEKAEIVTKEKNRASAVAMNAEIRRTKARLAEEVPKLQRLAVKRVKGLTTEELAARNDLVLALPARIEAIPDGTAGGTKSTSSAWAPSATSRPDIKFDSDGRFDDDYFQESHESSQFRQEFEMRKIKQASGDQGLDMISEGLDALKNMASDMNEELDRQVPLMDEIDSKVDRATSDLKNTNVRLKDTVNQLRSSRNFCIDIVLLCIVLGIAAYLYK
;
A
#
# COMPACT_ATOMS: atom_id res chain seq x y z
N MET A 1 30.04 -39.26 32.53
CA MET A 1 29.09 -38.44 31.74
C MET A 1 29.80 -37.13 31.47
N THR A 2 30.15 -36.87 30.21
CA THR A 2 30.90 -35.67 29.82
C THR A 2 29.94 -34.50 29.58
N VAL A 3 30.43 -33.26 29.62
CA VAL A 3 29.61 -32.06 29.32
C VAL A 3 28.98 -32.15 27.93
N ILE A 4 29.67 -32.80 26.98
CA ILE A 4 29.21 -33.05 25.62
C ILE A 4 28.04 -34.04 25.61
N ASP A 5 28.07 -35.08 26.44
CA ASP A 5 26.94 -36.02 26.59
C ASP A 5 25.69 -35.34 27.17
N ILE A 6 25.88 -34.37 28.07
CA ILE A 6 24.79 -33.61 28.67
C ILE A 6 24.17 -32.68 27.63
N LEU A 7 24.98 -31.93 26.88
CA LEU A 7 24.50 -31.03 25.83
C LEU A 7 23.73 -31.78 24.73
N THR A 8 24.24 -32.92 24.28
CA THR A 8 23.57 -33.73 23.25
C THR A 8 22.28 -34.37 23.76
N ARG A 9 22.22 -34.78 25.04
CA ARG A 9 20.97 -35.21 25.68
C ARG A 9 19.96 -34.08 25.84
N VAL A 10 20.41 -32.89 26.23
CA VAL A 10 19.54 -31.72 26.34
C VAL A 10 18.99 -31.34 24.97
N ASP A 11 19.82 -31.30 23.93
CA ASP A 11 19.38 -30.99 22.55
C ASP A 11 18.38 -32.02 22.02
N THR A 12 18.62 -33.32 22.27
CA THR A 12 17.67 -34.38 21.89
C THR A 12 16.37 -34.32 22.68
N ILE A 13 16.40 -33.93 23.95
CA ILE A 13 15.18 -33.67 24.75
C ILE A 13 14.44 -32.46 24.19
N CYS A 14 15.12 -31.33 23.97
CA CYS A 14 14.53 -30.13 23.36
C CYS A 14 13.85 -30.46 22.02
N LYS A 15 14.53 -31.18 21.11
CA LYS A 15 13.95 -31.63 19.83
C LYS A 15 12.76 -32.57 19.98
N LYS A 16 12.73 -33.42 21.01
CA LYS A 16 11.61 -34.34 21.26
C LYS A 16 10.36 -33.61 21.76
N TYR A 17 10.56 -32.50 22.47
CA TYR A 17 9.48 -31.66 23.00
C TYR A 17 9.14 -30.44 22.12
N ASP A 18 9.93 -30.16 21.10
CA ASP A 18 9.71 -29.13 20.08
C ASP A 18 8.31 -29.24 19.44
N LYS A 19 7.76 -30.46 19.34
CA LYS A 19 6.39 -30.72 18.85
C LYS A 19 5.27 -30.28 19.80
N TYR A 20 5.59 -29.90 21.02
CA TYR A 20 4.66 -29.34 22.01
C TYR A 20 4.87 -27.83 22.18
N ASP A 21 5.87 -27.26 21.50
CA ASP A 21 6.04 -25.83 21.42
C ASP A 21 4.97 -25.26 20.47
N VAL A 22 3.89 -24.78 21.09
CA VAL A 22 2.71 -24.26 20.41
C VAL A 22 3.05 -22.99 19.63
N ASP A 23 4.02 -22.21 20.10
CA ASP A 23 4.48 -20.98 19.44
C ASP A 23 5.30 -21.31 18.19
N LYS A 24 6.20 -22.30 18.27
CA LYS A 24 6.99 -22.75 17.12
C LYS A 24 6.15 -23.44 16.04
N GLN A 25 5.11 -24.17 16.42
CA GLN A 25 4.12 -24.72 15.46
C GLN A 25 3.19 -23.66 14.87
N ARG A 26 2.94 -22.59 15.62
CA ARG A 26 2.14 -21.45 15.18
C ARG A 26 2.92 -20.62 14.16
N GLU A 27 4.19 -20.33 14.41
CA GLU A 27 5.08 -19.67 13.45
C GLU A 27 5.23 -20.46 12.15
N SER A 28 5.39 -21.79 12.21
CA SER A 28 5.52 -22.62 11.00
C SER A 28 4.23 -22.72 10.18
N ASN A 29 3.06 -22.69 10.82
CA ASN A 29 1.76 -22.64 10.15
C ASN A 29 1.41 -21.26 9.59
N ILE A 30 1.92 -20.17 10.19
CA ILE A 30 1.73 -18.79 9.73
C ILE A 30 2.66 -18.49 8.55
N SER A 31 3.90 -18.99 8.57
CA SER A 31 4.96 -18.57 7.65
C SER A 31 4.78 -19.05 6.19
N GLY A 32 3.90 -20.03 5.93
CA GLY A 32 3.63 -20.55 4.58
C GLY A 32 2.43 -19.91 3.85
N ASP A 33 1.42 -19.42 4.58
CA ASP A 33 0.14 -19.01 3.98
C ASP A 33 -0.50 -17.76 4.58
N ASP A 34 0.28 -16.86 5.19
CA ASP A 34 -0.26 -15.58 5.62
C ASP A 34 -0.33 -14.58 4.46
N ALA A 35 -1.50 -14.53 3.82
CA ALA A 35 -1.79 -13.61 2.73
C ALA A 35 -1.58 -12.13 3.11
N PHE A 36 -1.76 -11.77 4.40
CA PHE A 36 -1.48 -10.42 4.88
C PHE A 36 0.02 -10.13 4.82
N ALA A 37 0.86 -10.96 5.44
CA ALA A 37 2.31 -10.73 5.47
C ALA A 37 2.92 -10.65 4.07
N ARG A 38 2.46 -11.49 3.12
CA ARG A 38 2.92 -11.42 1.72
C ARG A 38 2.57 -10.09 1.04
N LEU A 39 1.33 -9.64 1.20
CA LEU A 39 0.85 -8.41 0.58
C LEU A 39 1.50 -7.19 1.25
N TYR A 40 1.61 -7.21 2.58
CA TYR A 40 2.30 -6.19 3.37
C TYR A 40 3.78 -6.08 2.98
N GLY A 41 4.48 -7.21 2.82
CA GLY A 41 5.87 -7.22 2.35
C GLY A 41 6.02 -6.64 0.94
N ALA A 42 5.10 -6.93 0.03
CA ALA A 42 5.08 -6.34 -1.31
C ALA A 42 4.77 -4.83 -1.29
N PHE A 43 4.05 -4.35 -0.28
CA PHE A 43 3.81 -2.93 -0.03
C PHE A 43 5.08 -2.23 0.44
N GLU A 44 5.75 -2.79 1.45
CA GLU A 44 7.00 -2.25 1.98
C GLU A 44 8.07 -2.12 0.89
N THR A 45 8.25 -3.16 0.05
CA THR A 45 9.23 -3.11 -1.04
C THR A 45 8.89 -2.05 -2.09
N GLN A 46 7.62 -1.85 -2.41
CA GLN A 46 7.17 -0.81 -3.34
C GLN A 46 7.36 0.59 -2.76
N ILE A 47 7.10 0.79 -1.46
CA ILE A 47 7.34 2.04 -0.74
C ILE A 47 8.85 2.35 -0.73
N GLU A 48 9.68 1.37 -0.39
CA GLU A 48 11.14 1.51 -0.37
C GLU A 48 11.68 1.86 -1.77
N THR A 49 11.24 1.15 -2.80
CA THR A 49 11.60 1.44 -4.20
C THR A 49 11.18 2.87 -4.60
N ALA A 50 10.00 3.33 -4.17
CA ALA A 50 9.53 4.68 -4.46
C ALA A 50 10.36 5.75 -3.73
N LEU A 51 10.79 5.49 -2.49
CA LEU A 51 11.69 6.35 -1.73
C LEU A 51 13.08 6.44 -2.37
N GLU A 52 13.65 5.31 -2.80
CA GLU A 52 14.92 5.28 -3.52
C GLU A 52 14.84 6.08 -4.83
N LYS A 53 13.76 5.89 -5.60
CA LYS A 53 13.50 6.70 -6.80
C LYS A 53 13.40 8.19 -6.50
N ALA A 54 12.71 8.56 -5.41
CA ALA A 54 12.62 9.95 -4.98
C ALA A 54 14.00 10.52 -4.64
N GLU A 55 14.87 9.74 -3.99
CA GLU A 55 16.25 10.16 -3.72
C GLU A 55 17.05 10.36 -5.02
N ILE A 56 16.92 9.45 -5.99
CA ILE A 56 17.56 9.58 -7.32
C ILE A 56 17.09 10.86 -8.01
N VAL A 57 15.79 11.16 -7.97
CA VAL A 57 15.22 12.38 -8.54
C VAL A 57 15.84 13.64 -7.93
N THR A 58 16.15 13.66 -6.62
CA THR A 58 16.82 14.83 -6.00
C THR A 58 18.25 15.05 -6.51
N LYS A 59 18.91 13.99 -6.97
CA LYS A 59 20.28 14.01 -7.50
C LYS A 59 20.32 14.20 -9.03
N GLU A 60 19.18 14.05 -9.69
CA GLU A 60 19.04 14.12 -11.15
C GLU A 60 19.21 15.56 -11.67
N LYS A 61 20.05 15.74 -12.69
CA LYS A 61 20.33 17.06 -13.28
C LYS A 61 19.43 17.36 -14.47
N ASN A 62 18.91 16.34 -15.14
CA ASN A 62 18.03 16.51 -16.28
C ASN A 62 16.58 16.71 -15.82
N ARG A 63 16.05 17.93 -16.00
CA ARG A 63 14.68 18.30 -15.63
C ARG A 63 13.62 17.39 -16.27
N ALA A 64 13.79 17.01 -17.54
CA ALA A 64 12.82 16.13 -18.22
C ALA A 64 12.82 14.71 -17.61
N SER A 65 14.01 14.20 -17.27
CA SER A 65 14.16 12.90 -16.62
C SER A 65 13.59 12.90 -15.19
N ALA A 66 13.89 13.96 -14.42
CA ALA A 66 13.33 14.15 -13.08
C ALA A 66 11.80 14.25 -13.08
N VAL A 67 11.20 14.91 -14.08
CA VAL A 67 9.73 14.98 -14.22
C VAL A 67 9.13 13.62 -14.57
N ALA A 68 9.76 12.87 -15.47
CA ALA A 68 9.32 11.52 -15.83
C ALA A 68 9.37 10.55 -14.63
N MET A 69 10.47 10.57 -13.86
CA MET A 69 10.60 9.75 -12.65
C MET A 69 9.60 10.17 -11.56
N ASN A 70 9.37 11.47 -11.35
CA ASN A 70 8.32 11.94 -10.44
C ASN A 70 6.93 11.49 -10.87
N ALA A 71 6.63 11.46 -12.18
CA ALA A 71 5.37 10.93 -12.68
C ALA A 71 5.22 9.44 -12.39
N GLU A 72 6.31 8.68 -12.44
CA GLU A 72 6.33 7.27 -12.06
C GLU A 72 6.07 7.08 -10.55
N ILE A 73 6.72 7.87 -9.69
CA ILE A 73 6.49 7.87 -8.23
C ILE A 73 5.00 8.13 -7.93
N ARG A 74 4.38 9.07 -8.64
CA ARG A 74 2.93 9.36 -8.49
C ARG A 74 2.05 8.18 -8.88
N ARG A 75 2.37 7.47 -9.97
CA ARG A 75 1.64 6.25 -10.38
C ARG A 75 1.79 5.15 -9.34
N THR A 76 2.99 4.94 -8.81
CA THR A 76 3.23 3.95 -7.74
C THR A 76 2.47 4.32 -6.46
N LYS A 77 2.47 5.59 -6.07
CA LYS A 77 1.72 6.12 -4.93
C LYS A 77 0.21 5.88 -5.07
N ALA A 78 -0.36 6.17 -6.23
CA ALA A 78 -1.77 5.91 -6.53
C ALA A 78 -2.11 4.41 -6.45
N ARG A 79 -1.31 3.56 -7.08
CA ARG A 79 -1.49 2.10 -7.03
C ARG A 79 -1.41 1.56 -5.60
N LEU A 80 -0.47 2.05 -4.80
CA LEU A 80 -0.36 1.65 -3.39
C LEU A 80 -1.61 2.06 -2.61
N ALA A 81 -2.11 3.29 -2.81
CA ALA A 81 -3.34 3.77 -2.17
C ALA A 81 -4.56 2.91 -2.53
N GLU A 82 -4.71 2.48 -3.80
CA GLU A 82 -5.79 1.59 -4.25
C GLU A 82 -5.74 0.20 -3.60
N GLU A 83 -4.54 -0.31 -3.31
CA GLU A 83 -4.38 -1.64 -2.70
C GLU A 83 -4.49 -1.60 -1.16
N VAL A 84 -4.44 -0.43 -0.49
CA VAL A 84 -4.55 -0.30 0.98
C VAL A 84 -5.85 -0.90 1.54
N PRO A 85 -7.05 -0.65 0.96
CA PRO A 85 -8.30 -1.24 1.45
C PRO A 85 -8.29 -2.78 1.43
N LYS A 86 -7.59 -3.37 0.46
CA LYS A 86 -7.43 -4.84 0.39
C LYS A 86 -6.56 -5.34 1.55
N LEU A 87 -5.52 -4.60 1.92
CA LEU A 87 -4.68 -4.91 3.06
C LEU A 87 -5.41 -4.70 4.39
N GLN A 88 -6.24 -3.65 4.53
CA GLN A 88 -7.12 -3.42 5.68
C GLN A 88 -8.06 -4.62 5.92
N ARG A 89 -8.71 -5.12 4.87
CA ARG A 89 -9.57 -6.31 4.95
C ARG A 89 -8.82 -7.55 5.44
N LEU A 90 -7.56 -7.71 5.04
CA LEU A 90 -6.71 -8.83 5.48
C LEU A 90 -6.20 -8.64 6.91
N ALA A 91 -6.01 -7.41 7.37
CA ALA A 91 -5.54 -7.09 8.72
C ALA A 91 -6.60 -7.43 9.79
N VAL A 92 -7.88 -7.13 9.51
CA VAL A 92 -9.00 -7.38 10.43
C VAL A 92 -9.45 -8.85 10.41
N LYS A 93 -9.08 -9.60 9.36
CA LYS A 93 -9.42 -11.02 9.22
C LYS A 93 -8.73 -11.85 10.31
N ARG A 94 -9.52 -12.42 11.22
CA ARG A 94 -9.04 -13.37 12.24
C ARG A 94 -8.54 -14.65 11.57
N VAL A 95 -7.23 -14.88 11.62
CA VAL A 95 -6.59 -16.14 11.18
C VAL A 95 -6.35 -17.05 12.38
N LYS A 96 -6.55 -18.35 12.21
CA LYS A 96 -6.33 -19.35 13.27
C LYS A 96 -4.86 -19.33 13.70
N GLY A 97 -4.60 -19.05 14.97
CA GLY A 97 -3.24 -18.94 15.52
C GLY A 97 -2.72 -17.51 15.66
N LEU A 98 -3.47 -16.48 15.24
CA LEU A 98 -3.09 -15.09 15.47
C LEU A 98 -3.62 -14.59 16.82
N THR A 99 -2.74 -14.04 17.65
CA THR A 99 -3.11 -13.44 18.94
C THR A 99 -3.89 -12.13 18.74
N THR A 100 -4.60 -11.69 19.78
CA THR A 100 -5.28 -10.38 19.78
C THR A 100 -4.28 -9.23 19.64
N GLU A 101 -3.10 -9.36 20.22
CA GLU A 101 -2.02 -8.37 20.15
C GLU A 101 -1.44 -8.28 18.73
N GLU A 102 -1.17 -9.41 18.08
CA GLU A 102 -0.68 -9.42 16.69
C GLU A 102 -1.71 -8.85 15.71
N LEU A 103 -3.00 -9.11 15.92
CA LEU A 103 -4.06 -8.52 15.09
C LEU A 103 -4.16 -7.00 15.28
N ALA A 104 -4.01 -6.50 16.50
CA ALA A 104 -3.94 -5.07 16.78
C ALA A 104 -2.70 -4.44 16.11
N ALA A 105 -1.54 -5.08 16.23
CA ALA A 105 -0.31 -4.62 15.57
C ALA A 105 -0.45 -4.58 14.03
N ARG A 106 -1.11 -5.57 13.41
CA ARG A 106 -1.43 -5.54 11.98
C ARG A 106 -2.31 -4.34 11.62
N ASN A 107 -3.32 -4.07 12.42
CA ASN A 107 -4.22 -2.95 12.19
C ASN A 107 -3.47 -1.62 12.28
N ASP A 108 -2.65 -1.42 13.32
CA ASP A 108 -1.83 -0.23 13.49
C ASP A 108 -0.87 0.00 12.32
N LEU A 109 -0.23 -1.07 11.83
CA LEU A 109 0.63 -1.00 10.63
C LEU A 109 -0.14 -0.53 9.40
N VAL A 110 -1.37 -1.02 9.18
CA VAL A 110 -2.18 -0.61 8.04
C VAL A 110 -2.74 0.81 8.22
N LEU A 111 -3.08 1.24 9.43
CA LEU A 111 -3.51 2.61 9.72
C LEU A 111 -2.39 3.63 9.45
N ALA A 112 -1.13 3.25 9.64
CA ALA A 112 0.02 4.10 9.34
C ALA A 112 0.38 4.17 7.84
N LEU A 113 -0.09 3.22 7.01
CA LEU A 113 0.29 3.13 5.59
C LEU A 113 -0.13 4.34 4.75
N PRO A 114 -1.38 4.85 4.83
CA PRO A 114 -1.78 6.04 4.06
C PRO A 114 -0.85 7.24 4.29
N ALA A 115 -0.55 7.55 5.56
CA ALA A 115 0.35 8.65 5.90
C ALA A 115 1.79 8.41 5.38
N ARG A 116 2.28 7.16 5.44
CA ARG A 116 3.60 6.80 4.89
C ARG A 116 3.64 6.94 3.36
N ILE A 117 2.58 6.53 2.66
CA ILE A 117 2.45 6.67 1.20
C ILE A 117 2.40 8.16 0.81
N GLU A 118 1.68 8.98 1.58
CA GLU A 118 1.60 10.42 1.37
C GLU A 118 2.94 11.14 1.56
N ALA A 119 3.73 10.72 2.55
CA ALA A 119 5.03 11.29 2.86
C ALA A 119 6.11 11.06 1.78
N ILE A 120 5.86 10.19 0.79
CA ILE A 120 6.80 9.94 -0.31
C ILE A 120 6.92 11.22 -1.17
N PRO A 121 8.14 11.77 -1.36
CA PRO A 121 8.34 12.95 -2.18
C PRO A 121 8.12 12.61 -3.66
N ASP A 122 7.05 13.16 -4.23
CA ASP A 122 6.57 12.89 -5.59
C ASP A 122 6.65 14.13 -6.52
N GLY A 123 7.33 15.18 -6.03
CA GLY A 123 7.53 16.44 -6.72
C GLY A 123 6.31 17.38 -6.76
N THR A 124 5.18 16.99 -6.16
CA THR A 124 3.96 17.83 -6.13
C THR A 124 3.97 18.85 -5.00
N ALA A 125 4.59 18.53 -3.86
CA ALA A 125 4.71 19.40 -2.69
C ALA A 125 5.57 20.66 -2.92
N GLY A 126 6.28 20.76 -4.06
CA GLY A 126 7.03 21.96 -4.47
C GLY A 126 6.21 22.98 -5.26
N GLY A 127 4.96 22.67 -5.60
CA GLY A 127 4.06 23.59 -6.31
C GLY A 127 3.00 24.14 -5.36
N THR A 128 2.98 25.46 -5.17
CA THR A 128 1.99 26.26 -4.43
C THR A 128 2.31 26.65 -2.98
N LYS A 129 3.41 27.40 -2.80
CA LYS A 129 3.21 28.65 -2.05
C LYS A 129 2.29 29.53 -2.89
N SER A 130 1.04 29.63 -2.46
CA SER A 130 0.09 30.66 -2.85
C SER A 130 0.77 32.03 -2.86
N THR A 131 1.25 32.44 -4.02
CA THR A 131 1.26 33.84 -4.40
C THR A 131 0.07 33.99 -5.32
N SER A 132 -0.98 34.58 -4.77
CA SER A 132 -1.99 35.31 -5.51
C SER A 132 -1.27 36.32 -6.43
N SER A 133 -0.94 35.87 -7.63
CA SER A 133 -0.51 36.69 -8.75
C SER A 133 -1.56 36.41 -9.82
N ALA A 134 -2.77 36.95 -9.67
CA ALA A 134 -3.09 38.18 -10.38
C ALA A 134 -2.48 38.14 -11.79
N TRP A 135 -3.16 37.46 -12.69
CA TRP A 135 -2.93 37.61 -14.12
C TRP A 135 -3.41 39.02 -14.48
N ALA A 136 -2.58 40.01 -14.18
CA ALA A 136 -2.72 41.35 -14.72
C ALA A 136 -2.34 41.24 -16.20
N PRO A 137 -3.20 41.68 -17.15
CA PRO A 137 -2.74 41.91 -18.50
C PRO A 137 -1.73 43.05 -18.42
N SER A 138 -0.46 42.77 -18.70
CA SER A 138 0.55 43.82 -18.89
C SER A 138 0.16 44.64 -20.12
N ALA A 139 -0.64 45.69 -19.92
CA ALA A 139 -0.71 46.83 -20.79
C ALA A 139 0.62 47.57 -20.64
N THR A 140 1.64 47.14 -21.39
CA THR A 140 2.88 47.88 -21.52
C THR A 140 2.57 49.14 -22.31
N SER A 141 2.29 50.23 -21.60
CA SER A 141 2.31 51.58 -22.13
C SER A 141 3.65 51.81 -22.80
N ARG A 142 3.63 51.82 -24.13
CA ARG A 142 4.72 52.32 -24.99
C ARG A 142 5.13 53.70 -24.48
N PRO A 143 6.42 54.04 -24.41
CA PRO A 143 6.79 55.44 -24.38
C PRO A 143 6.40 56.03 -25.75
N ASP A 144 5.69 57.14 -25.73
CA ASP A 144 5.35 57.92 -26.92
C ASP A 144 6.62 58.21 -27.74
N ILE A 145 6.79 57.52 -28.87
CA ILE A 145 7.75 57.91 -29.89
C ILE A 145 7.06 59.02 -30.68
N LYS A 146 7.36 60.28 -30.33
CA LYS A 146 7.07 61.43 -31.19
C LYS A 146 7.90 61.32 -32.45
N PHE A 147 7.25 60.98 -33.55
CA PHE A 147 7.81 61.17 -34.89
C PHE A 147 7.54 62.63 -35.28
N ASP A 148 8.57 63.44 -35.20
CA ASP A 148 8.60 64.77 -35.79
C ASP A 148 9.92 64.87 -36.55
N SER A 149 9.91 64.50 -37.83
CA SER A 149 10.89 64.98 -38.80
C SER A 149 10.43 64.61 -40.21
N ASP A 150 10.02 65.64 -40.94
CA ASP A 150 10.02 65.67 -42.40
C ASP A 150 11.45 65.36 -42.89
N GLY A 151 11.60 64.26 -43.63
CA GLY A 151 12.90 63.82 -44.12
C GLY A 151 12.71 62.78 -45.20
N ARG A 152 13.03 63.17 -46.44
CA ARG A 152 13.04 62.32 -47.64
C ARG A 152 13.80 61.02 -47.35
N PHE A 153 13.14 59.89 -47.54
CA PHE A 153 13.79 58.57 -47.48
C PHE A 153 14.41 58.25 -48.84
N ASP A 154 15.74 58.21 -48.86
CA ASP A 154 16.52 57.53 -49.90
C ASP A 154 16.47 56.01 -49.66
N ASP A 155 16.28 55.29 -50.75
CA ASP A 155 16.07 53.84 -50.87
C ASP A 155 17.40 53.08 -50.95
N ASP A 156 18.25 53.18 -49.93
CA ASP A 156 19.58 52.53 -49.95
C ASP A 156 20.03 51.91 -48.61
N TYR A 157 19.10 51.62 -47.69
CA TYR A 157 19.43 51.17 -46.33
C TYR A 157 19.47 49.64 -46.11
N PHE A 158 19.36 48.83 -47.16
CA PHE A 158 19.45 47.37 -47.04
C PHE A 158 20.80 46.83 -47.55
N GLN A 159 21.86 47.07 -46.78
CA GLN A 159 23.10 46.30 -46.91
C GLN A 159 23.08 45.18 -45.88
N GLU A 160 22.66 43.99 -46.33
CA GLU A 160 22.67 42.75 -45.54
C GLU A 160 24.12 42.38 -45.20
N SER A 161 24.57 42.79 -44.01
CA SER A 161 25.90 42.43 -43.52
C SER A 161 25.94 40.95 -43.10
N HIS A 162 27.10 40.32 -43.25
CA HIS A 162 27.31 38.89 -42.96
C HIS A 162 27.12 38.52 -41.46
N GLU A 163 26.99 39.51 -40.57
CA GLU A 163 26.62 39.31 -39.15
C GLU A 163 25.10 39.09 -38.96
N SER A 164 24.27 39.69 -39.80
CA SER A 164 22.79 39.62 -39.73
C SER A 164 22.27 38.18 -39.87
N SER A 165 22.91 37.38 -40.72
CA SER A 165 22.54 35.99 -40.97
C SER A 165 22.85 35.08 -39.77
N GLN A 166 23.93 35.36 -39.02
CA GLN A 166 24.28 34.61 -37.81
C GLN A 166 23.30 34.90 -36.67
N PHE A 167 22.88 36.16 -36.49
CA PHE A 167 21.85 36.52 -35.51
C PHE A 167 20.49 35.91 -35.85
N ARG A 168 20.12 35.87 -37.14
CA ARG A 168 18.88 35.22 -37.59
C ARG A 168 18.91 33.72 -37.34
N GLN A 169 20.05 33.07 -37.60
CA GLN A 169 20.22 31.64 -37.33
C GLN A 169 20.23 31.32 -35.83
N GLU A 170 20.86 32.15 -35.00
CA GLU A 170 20.77 32.04 -33.53
C GLU A 170 19.33 32.23 -33.02
N PHE A 171 18.60 33.20 -33.58
CA PHE A 171 17.22 33.45 -33.21
C PHE A 171 16.33 32.26 -33.59
N GLU A 172 16.50 31.70 -34.79
CA GLU A 172 15.77 30.51 -35.21
C GLU A 172 16.15 29.28 -34.37
N MET A 173 17.42 29.11 -34.01
CA MET A 173 17.85 28.01 -33.15
C MET A 173 17.32 28.16 -31.71
N ARG A 174 17.22 29.39 -31.17
CA ARG A 174 16.55 29.68 -29.89
C ARG A 174 15.05 29.40 -29.96
N LYS A 175 14.40 29.75 -31.07
CA LYS A 175 12.98 29.51 -31.30
C LYS A 175 12.66 28.01 -31.42
N ILE A 176 13.50 27.24 -32.12
CA ILE A 176 13.37 25.77 -32.20
C ILE A 176 13.61 25.12 -30.83
N LYS A 177 14.55 25.64 -30.04
CA LYS A 177 14.83 25.14 -28.68
C LYS A 177 13.71 25.48 -27.68
N GLN A 178 13.05 26.62 -27.83
CA GLN A 178 11.84 26.96 -27.08
C GLN A 178 10.65 26.12 -27.55
N ALA A 179 10.43 25.99 -28.86
CA ALA A 179 9.33 25.18 -29.41
C ALA A 179 9.41 23.70 -29.05
N SER A 180 10.62 23.11 -29.01
CA SER A 180 10.82 21.74 -28.54
C SER A 180 10.68 21.61 -27.02
N GLY A 181 11.00 22.65 -26.25
CA GLY A 181 10.69 22.73 -24.82
C GLY A 181 9.19 22.81 -24.55
N ASP A 182 8.47 23.63 -25.30
CA ASP A 182 7.03 23.84 -25.18
C ASP A 182 6.24 22.59 -25.58
N GLN A 183 6.66 21.84 -26.62
CA GLN A 183 6.09 20.53 -26.93
C GLN A 183 6.25 19.51 -25.80
N GLY A 184 7.40 19.53 -25.11
CA GLY A 184 7.61 18.70 -23.93
C GLY A 184 6.68 19.12 -22.78
N LEU A 185 6.49 20.42 -22.59
CA LEU A 185 5.60 20.97 -21.56
C LEU A 185 4.13 20.68 -21.82
N ASP A 186 3.68 20.74 -23.08
CA ASP A 186 2.31 20.39 -23.47
C ASP A 186 2.00 18.92 -23.15
N MET A 187 2.89 17.98 -23.53
CA MET A 187 2.72 16.56 -23.22
C MET A 187 2.74 16.29 -21.70
N ILE A 188 3.54 17.05 -20.95
CA ILE A 188 3.56 16.99 -19.48
C ILE A 188 2.29 17.58 -18.87
N SER A 189 1.74 18.67 -19.43
CA SER A 189 0.48 19.27 -18.96
C SER A 189 -0.71 18.35 -19.18
N GLU A 190 -0.76 17.66 -20.32
CA GLU A 190 -1.79 16.67 -20.62
C GLU A 190 -1.67 15.45 -19.69
N GLY A 191 -0.44 14.98 -19.44
CA GLY A 191 -0.17 13.94 -18.45
C GLY A 191 -0.50 14.37 -17.01
N LEU A 192 -0.37 15.65 -16.68
CA LEU A 192 -0.70 16.22 -15.37
C LEU A 192 -2.22 16.36 -15.19
N ASP A 193 -2.96 16.77 -16.22
CA ASP A 193 -4.41 16.86 -16.19
C ASP A 193 -5.05 15.47 -16.08
N ALA A 194 -4.52 14.47 -16.79
CA ALA A 194 -4.95 13.08 -16.62
C ALA A 194 -4.74 12.59 -15.18
N LEU A 195 -3.62 12.96 -14.56
CA LEU A 195 -3.32 12.61 -13.18
C LEU A 195 -4.19 13.36 -12.17
N LYS A 196 -4.51 14.63 -12.43
CA LYS A 196 -5.41 15.43 -11.61
C LYS A 196 -6.81 14.83 -11.56
N ASN A 197 -7.30 14.34 -12.70
CA ASN A 197 -8.60 13.67 -12.76
C ASN A 197 -8.57 12.35 -11.96
N MET A 198 -7.52 11.53 -12.10
CA MET A 198 -7.37 10.31 -11.29
C MET A 198 -7.24 10.59 -9.78
N ALA A 199 -6.52 11.65 -9.39
CA ALA A 199 -6.39 12.04 -7.99
C ALA A 199 -7.70 12.57 -7.41
N SER A 200 -8.51 13.28 -8.22
CA SER A 200 -9.85 13.72 -7.83
C SER A 200 -10.79 12.54 -7.63
N ASP A 201 -10.76 11.57 -8.55
CA ASP A 201 -11.56 10.35 -8.47
C ASP A 201 -11.16 9.49 -7.25
N MET A 202 -9.86 9.42 -6.93
CA MET A 202 -9.37 8.76 -5.72
C MET A 202 -9.86 9.43 -4.43
N ASN A 203 -9.88 10.77 -4.38
CA ASN A 203 -10.33 11.51 -3.21
C ASN A 203 -11.83 11.32 -2.97
N GLU A 204 -12.64 11.29 -4.04
CA GLU A 204 -14.09 11.08 -3.95
C GLU A 204 -14.46 9.63 -3.58
N GLU A 205 -13.71 8.63 -4.07
CA GLU A 205 -13.91 7.21 -3.71
C GLU A 205 -13.45 6.89 -2.28
N LEU A 206 -12.42 7.59 -1.77
CA LEU A 206 -11.96 7.49 -0.38
C LEU A 206 -13.04 8.02 0.59
N ASP A 207 -13.66 9.15 0.28
CA ASP A 207 -14.80 9.69 1.04
C ASP A 207 -16.06 8.81 0.91
N ARG A 208 -16.24 8.11 -0.23
CA ARG A 208 -17.34 7.17 -0.44
C ARG A 208 -17.22 5.84 0.30
N GLN A 209 -16.06 5.50 0.86
CA GLN A 209 -15.83 4.22 1.55
C GLN A 209 -16.00 4.26 3.08
N VAL A 210 -16.27 5.42 3.67
CA VAL A 210 -16.60 5.54 5.10
C VAL A 210 -17.83 4.72 5.53
N PRO A 211 -18.93 4.59 4.75
CA PRO A 211 -20.09 3.79 5.18
C PRO A 211 -19.97 2.27 4.90
N LEU A 212 -18.82 1.76 4.42
CA LEU A 212 -18.62 0.32 4.18
C LEU A 212 -17.95 -0.43 5.35
N MET A 213 -17.50 0.28 6.39
CA MET A 213 -16.92 -0.35 7.59
C MET A 213 -17.99 -1.00 8.48
N ASP A 214 -19.17 -0.39 8.62
CA ASP A 214 -20.26 -0.90 9.47
C ASP A 214 -20.87 -2.22 8.92
N GLU A 215 -20.97 -2.36 7.59
CA GLU A 215 -21.48 -3.59 6.99
C GLU A 215 -20.48 -4.75 7.12
N ILE A 216 -19.18 -4.45 7.11
CA ILE A 216 -18.11 -5.45 7.27
C ILE A 216 -18.03 -5.93 8.72
N ASP A 217 -18.08 -5.04 9.72
CA ASP A 217 -18.13 -5.43 11.13
C ASP A 217 -19.34 -6.32 11.41
N SER A 218 -20.51 -5.97 10.86
CA SER A 218 -21.72 -6.80 11.00
C SER A 218 -21.56 -8.21 10.40
N LYS A 219 -20.87 -8.34 9.25
CA LYS A 219 -20.64 -9.63 8.58
C LYS A 219 -19.58 -10.45 9.30
N VAL A 220 -18.56 -9.81 9.87
CA VAL A 220 -17.49 -10.45 10.66
C VAL A 220 -18.05 -10.97 11.99
N ASP A 221 -18.88 -10.19 12.68
CA ASP A 221 -19.53 -10.59 13.93
C ASP A 221 -20.51 -11.75 13.73
N ARG A 222 -21.22 -11.74 12.60
CA ARG A 222 -22.16 -12.82 12.24
C ARG A 222 -21.42 -14.13 11.93
N ALA A 223 -20.36 -14.07 11.13
CA ALA A 223 -19.53 -15.24 10.84
C ALA A 223 -18.83 -15.80 12.10
N THR A 224 -18.39 -14.92 13.01
CA THR A 224 -17.78 -15.32 14.28
C THR A 224 -18.78 -15.97 15.22
N SER A 225 -20.01 -15.45 15.28
CA SER A 225 -21.11 -16.05 16.04
C SER A 225 -21.50 -17.42 15.52
N ASP A 226 -21.54 -17.60 14.19
CA ASP A 226 -21.83 -18.89 13.56
C ASP A 226 -20.73 -19.93 13.83
N LEU A 227 -19.44 -19.52 13.81
CA LEU A 227 -18.31 -20.37 14.19
C LEU A 227 -18.33 -20.77 15.68
N LYS A 228 -18.74 -19.85 16.56
CA LYS A 228 -18.88 -20.13 18.00
C LYS A 228 -20.03 -21.12 18.25
N ASN A 229 -21.18 -20.91 17.61
CA ASN A 229 -22.33 -21.80 17.73
C ASN A 229 -22.06 -23.20 17.18
N THR A 230 -21.34 -23.32 16.07
CA THR A 230 -20.94 -24.63 15.52
C THR A 230 -19.93 -25.36 16.42
N ASN A 231 -18.99 -24.65 17.06
CA ASN A 231 -18.11 -25.26 18.06
C ASN A 231 -18.86 -25.76 19.30
N VAL A 232 -19.85 -25.00 19.79
CA VAL A 232 -20.70 -25.43 20.91
C VAL A 232 -21.49 -26.69 20.53
N ARG A 233 -22.09 -26.72 19.34
CA ARG A 233 -22.81 -27.91 18.83
C ARG A 233 -21.90 -29.14 18.70
N LEU A 234 -20.68 -28.95 18.21
CA LEU A 234 -19.67 -30.03 18.14
C LEU A 234 -19.30 -30.55 19.53
N LYS A 235 -19.08 -29.65 20.50
CA LYS A 235 -18.77 -30.01 21.89
C LYS A 235 -19.93 -30.77 22.55
N ASP A 236 -21.16 -30.33 22.34
CA ASP A 236 -22.36 -31.01 22.85
C ASP A 236 -22.52 -32.40 22.23
N THR A 237 -22.30 -32.52 20.90
CA THR A 237 -22.34 -33.81 20.20
C THR A 237 -21.27 -34.76 20.74
N VAL A 238 -20.04 -34.28 20.98
CA VAL A 238 -18.95 -35.08 21.56
C VAL A 238 -19.25 -35.50 22.99
N ASN A 239 -19.80 -34.61 23.82
CA ASN A 239 -20.21 -34.95 25.19
C ASN A 239 -21.35 -35.97 25.19
N GLN A 240 -22.31 -35.86 24.27
CA GLN A 240 -23.41 -36.81 24.14
C GLN A 240 -22.92 -38.20 23.71
N LEU A 241 -21.96 -38.28 22.77
CA LEU A 241 -21.30 -39.54 22.38
C LEU A 241 -20.46 -40.14 23.52
N ARG A 242 -19.83 -39.32 24.35
CA ARG A 242 -19.11 -39.79 25.54
C ARG A 242 -20.07 -40.34 26.59
N SER A 243 -21.22 -39.68 26.77
CA SER A 243 -22.27 -40.10 27.70
C SER A 243 -22.93 -41.42 27.28
N SER A 244 -23.21 -41.60 25.99
CA SER A 244 -23.83 -42.84 25.48
C SER A 244 -22.89 -44.05 25.64
N ARG A 245 -21.59 -43.85 25.46
CA ARG A 245 -20.60 -44.90 25.67
C ARG A 245 -20.50 -45.32 27.15
N ASN A 246 -20.54 -44.35 28.06
CA ASN A 246 -20.54 -44.65 29.50
C ASN A 246 -21.82 -45.38 29.93
N PHE A 247 -22.98 -45.00 29.39
CA PHE A 247 -24.25 -45.68 29.66
C PHE A 247 -24.25 -47.15 29.20
N CYS A 248 -23.67 -47.43 28.02
CA CYS A 248 -23.52 -48.80 27.53
C CYS A 248 -22.60 -49.64 28.43
N ILE A 249 -21.50 -49.04 28.90
CA ILE A 249 -20.56 -49.72 29.82
C ILE A 249 -21.23 -50.05 31.16
N ASP A 250 -22.04 -49.15 31.72
CA ASP A 250 -22.76 -49.39 32.98
C ASP A 250 -23.78 -50.53 32.87
N ILE A 251 -24.53 -50.62 31.76
CA ILE A 251 -25.48 -51.71 31.53
C ILE A 251 -24.76 -53.07 31.48
N VAL A 252 -23.63 -53.14 30.77
CA VAL A 252 -22.84 -54.39 30.65
C VAL A 252 -22.28 -54.79 32.02
N LEU A 253 -21.75 -53.85 32.80
CA LEU A 253 -21.27 -54.10 34.16
C LEU A 253 -22.36 -54.63 35.08
N LEU A 254 -23.56 -54.06 35.01
CA LEU A 254 -24.72 -54.49 35.81
C LEU A 254 -25.12 -55.93 35.47
N CYS A 255 -25.17 -56.28 34.18
CA CYS A 255 -25.43 -57.66 33.73
C CYS A 255 -24.40 -58.66 34.26
N ILE A 256 -23.11 -58.29 34.28
CA ILE A 256 -22.05 -59.15 34.81
C ILE A 256 -22.22 -59.35 36.33
N VAL A 257 -22.49 -58.28 37.08
CA VAL A 257 -22.70 -58.36 38.54
C VAL A 257 -23.92 -59.22 38.88
N LEU A 258 -25.03 -59.06 38.15
CA LEU A 258 -26.22 -59.91 38.31
C LEU A 258 -25.93 -61.38 37.98
N GLY A 259 -25.14 -61.64 36.94
CA GLY A 259 -24.72 -63.01 36.59
C GLY A 259 -23.90 -63.67 37.70
N ILE A 260 -22.96 -62.93 38.31
CA ILE A 260 -22.16 -63.43 39.43
C ILE A 260 -23.02 -63.64 40.68
N ALA A 261 -23.93 -62.70 40.98
CA ALA A 261 -24.84 -62.82 42.11
C ALA A 261 -25.77 -64.04 41.97
N ALA A 262 -26.33 -64.26 40.77
CA ALA A 262 -27.16 -65.43 40.48
C ALA A 262 -26.38 -66.75 40.52
N TYR A 263 -25.08 -66.74 40.20
CA TYR A 263 -24.20 -67.89 40.34
C TYR A 263 -23.87 -68.21 41.80
N LEU A 264 -23.67 -67.19 42.65
CA LEU A 264 -23.38 -67.37 44.08
C LEU A 264 -24.61 -67.73 44.92
N TYR A 265 -25.81 -67.35 44.48
CA TYR A 265 -27.07 -67.68 45.16
C TYR A 265 -27.75 -68.96 44.65
N LYS A 266 -27.06 -69.73 43.79
CA LYS A 266 -27.48 -71.06 43.32
C LYS A 266 -26.59 -72.12 43.94
#